data_AF-W1Q8E3-F1
#
_entry.id   AF-W1Q8E3-F1
#
_cell.length_a   1.000
_cell.length_b   1.000
_cell.length_c   1.000
_cell.angle_alpha   90.00
_cell.angle_beta   90.00
_cell.angle_gamma   90.00
#
_symmetry.space_group_name_H-M   'P 1'
#
loop_
_entity.id
_entity.type
_entity.pdbx_description
1 polymer ?
#
loop_
_entity_poly.entity_id
_entity_poly.type
_entity_poly.pdbx_seq_one_letter_code
_entity_poly.pdbx_strand_id
1 'polypeptide(L)'
;MPLIVANYLPRLSTATLMATSLAMRVGFLLYGIYQDKYMGLPYTDIDYFVFTDAAKFVFNGQSPYARDTYRYTPLLAWLLLPTTYWFEYGKVVFVLCDLVTGYLIIKLLDKAKKNKSWSILWLWNPMVATISTRGSSESVLTIVVMLITNFTLNNQYALAGLFTGLAVHLKIYPLIYIPAILLTIDNLQPWYQPVTRARLVFVLTSALGFGVLTALMYHIYGDEFLQEAYLYHLSRLDHRHNFSVYNLTLYLSSYQGVSSLPLFQNYGIHVEKLAFVPQLGLSMVLIPLKLANIDLVSCFFVQTFAFITFNKVITSQYFIWCLCFLPIYTANSTIKPTKTVLLLATWIVTQGLWLWNAYQLEFLGKADIFTTGIWLSSCLFFVCNCVLLMAFANDLSAQKRTQLHKKKR
;
A
#
# COMPACT_ATOMS: atom_id res chain seq x y z
N MET A 1 5.99 3.70 30.98
CA MET A 1 4.97 2.61 30.97
C MET A 1 4.44 2.15 29.58
N PRO A 2 5.04 2.43 28.41
CA PRO A 2 4.77 1.68 27.17
C PRO A 2 5.49 0.30 27.09
N LEU A 3 6.33 0.00 28.08
CA LEU A 3 7.08 -1.26 28.23
C LEU A 3 6.23 -2.51 28.47
N ILE A 4 4.94 -2.37 28.79
CA ILE A 4 4.16 -3.51 29.29
C ILE A 4 3.84 -4.51 28.17
N VAL A 5 3.49 -4.08 26.94
CA VAL A 5 3.19 -5.04 25.86
C VAL A 5 4.44 -5.64 25.22
N ALA A 6 5.53 -4.87 25.13
CA ALA A 6 6.80 -5.39 24.61
C ALA A 6 7.38 -6.53 25.45
N ASN A 7 7.02 -6.60 26.75
CA ASN A 7 7.47 -7.64 27.67
C ASN A 7 6.65 -8.94 27.60
N TYR A 8 5.45 -8.94 27.02
CA TYR A 8 4.60 -10.14 26.93
C TYR A 8 4.64 -10.85 25.58
N LEU A 9 5.21 -10.22 24.54
CA LEU A 9 5.34 -10.89 23.25
C LEU A 9 6.49 -11.91 23.30
N PRO A 10 6.22 -13.23 23.19
CA PRO A 10 7.24 -14.25 23.29
C PRO A 10 8.32 -14.03 22.22
N ARG A 11 9.58 -14.30 22.55
CA ARG A 11 10.69 -14.19 21.60
C ARG A 11 10.71 -15.42 20.70
N LEU A 12 10.15 -15.28 19.51
CA LEU A 12 10.09 -16.34 18.51
C LEU A 12 11.36 -16.33 17.65
N SER A 13 11.84 -17.51 17.26
CA SER A 13 12.96 -17.65 16.34
C SER A 13 12.55 -17.24 14.91
N THR A 14 13.51 -16.82 14.09
CA THR A 14 13.26 -16.51 12.68
C THR A 14 12.72 -17.74 11.94
N ALA A 15 13.27 -18.93 12.22
CA ALA A 15 12.81 -20.18 11.62
C ALA A 15 11.35 -20.47 11.97
N THR A 16 10.97 -20.32 13.25
CA THR A 16 9.59 -20.51 13.71
C THR A 16 8.63 -19.54 13.03
N LEU A 17 8.98 -18.25 12.99
CA LEU A 17 8.16 -17.20 12.36
C LEU A 17 7.94 -17.49 10.87
N MET A 18 8.99 -17.85 10.14
CA MET A 18 8.92 -18.12 8.70
C MET A 18 8.20 -19.44 8.39
N ALA A 19 8.49 -20.52 9.13
CA ALA A 19 7.89 -21.84 8.89
C ALA A 19 6.38 -21.84 9.17
N THR A 20 5.95 -21.24 10.28
CA THR A 20 4.52 -21.12 10.61
C THR A 20 3.78 -20.22 9.62
N SER A 21 4.42 -19.14 9.16
CA SER A 21 3.87 -18.23 8.15
C SER A 21 3.72 -18.89 6.77
N LEU A 22 4.69 -19.72 6.38
CA LEU A 22 4.63 -20.52 5.17
C LEU A 22 3.51 -21.57 5.27
N ALA A 23 3.45 -22.32 6.36
CA ALA A 23 2.40 -23.32 6.58
C ALA A 23 0.99 -22.70 6.51
N MET A 24 0.80 -21.52 7.12
CA MET A 24 -0.45 -20.77 7.03
C MET A 24 -0.77 -20.40 5.57
N ARG A 25 0.17 -19.85 4.81
CA ARG A 25 -0.05 -19.47 3.40
C ARG A 25 -0.33 -20.68 2.49
N VAL A 26 0.35 -21.80 2.71
CA VAL A 26 0.04 -23.07 2.02
C VAL A 26 -1.39 -23.52 2.34
N GLY A 27 -1.81 -23.45 3.61
CA GLY A 27 -3.19 -23.74 4.01
C GLY A 27 -4.21 -22.85 3.32
N PHE A 28 -3.98 -21.54 3.25
CA PHE A 28 -4.85 -20.59 2.57
C PHE A 28 -4.89 -20.82 1.05
N LEU A 29 -3.76 -21.16 0.43
CA LEU A 29 -3.71 -21.48 -1.00
C LEU A 29 -4.51 -22.75 -1.32
N LEU A 30 -4.33 -23.81 -0.54
CA LEU A 30 -5.07 -25.07 -0.71
C LEU A 30 -6.58 -24.87 -0.46
N TYR A 31 -6.93 -24.09 0.57
CA TYR A 31 -8.31 -23.71 0.84
C TYR A 31 -8.89 -22.87 -0.31
N GLY A 32 -8.13 -21.95 -0.89
CA GLY A 32 -8.55 -21.15 -2.02
C GLY A 32 -8.87 -21.99 -3.25
N ILE A 33 -8.02 -22.97 -3.58
CA ILE A 33 -8.27 -23.94 -4.67
C ILE A 33 -9.54 -24.75 -4.40
N TYR A 34 -9.75 -25.18 -3.16
CA TYR A 34 -10.99 -25.87 -2.78
C TYR A 34 -12.21 -24.97 -2.93
N GLN A 35 -12.17 -23.74 -2.42
CA GLN A 35 -13.27 -22.79 -2.48
C GLN A 35 -13.63 -22.45 -3.93
N ASP A 36 -12.65 -22.16 -4.79
CA ASP A 36 -12.87 -21.85 -6.21
C ASP A 36 -13.50 -23.02 -6.98
N LYS A 37 -13.27 -24.26 -6.54
CA LYS A 37 -13.83 -25.46 -7.20
C LYS A 37 -15.24 -25.81 -6.72
N TYR A 38 -15.57 -25.57 -5.45
CA TYR A 38 -16.77 -26.13 -4.82
C TYR A 38 -17.78 -25.09 -4.30
N MET A 39 -17.42 -23.81 -4.20
CA MET A 39 -18.29 -22.77 -3.67
C MET A 39 -18.68 -21.75 -4.75
N GLY A 40 -19.83 -21.10 -4.57
CA GLY A 40 -20.31 -20.09 -5.53
C GLY A 40 -19.57 -18.75 -5.47
N LEU A 41 -18.95 -18.41 -4.34
CA LEU A 41 -18.19 -17.18 -4.19
C LEU A 41 -16.68 -17.47 -4.40
N PRO A 42 -16.05 -16.89 -5.44
CA PRO A 42 -14.65 -17.16 -5.74
C PRO A 42 -13.72 -16.66 -4.63
N TYR A 43 -12.73 -17.48 -4.32
CA TYR A 43 -11.58 -17.08 -3.54
C TYR A 43 -10.60 -16.27 -4.40
N THR A 44 -10.29 -16.72 -5.62
CA THR A 44 -9.35 -16.01 -6.49
C THR A 44 -9.82 -14.58 -6.76
N ASP A 45 -8.88 -13.63 -6.65
CA ASP A 45 -9.12 -12.22 -6.93
C ASP A 45 -9.38 -12.02 -8.44
N ILE A 46 -10.31 -11.14 -8.78
CA ILE A 46 -10.66 -10.88 -10.18
C ILE A 46 -9.46 -10.32 -10.97
N ASP A 47 -8.61 -9.53 -10.31
CA ASP A 47 -7.41 -8.97 -10.93
C ASP A 47 -6.42 -10.07 -11.29
N TYR A 48 -6.42 -11.21 -10.58
CA TYR A 48 -5.54 -12.33 -10.90
C TYR A 48 -5.85 -12.89 -12.29
N PHE A 49 -7.13 -13.01 -12.66
CA PHE A 49 -7.52 -13.42 -14.01
C PHE A 49 -7.02 -12.43 -15.05
N VAL A 50 -7.18 -11.13 -14.80
CA VAL A 50 -6.66 -10.06 -15.67
C VAL A 50 -5.14 -10.18 -15.86
N PHE A 51 -4.39 -10.51 -14.81
CA PHE A 51 -2.94 -10.72 -14.91
C PHE A 51 -2.60 -11.96 -15.74
N THR A 52 -3.26 -13.08 -15.48
CA THR A 52 -2.98 -14.34 -16.21
C THR A 52 -3.37 -14.25 -17.68
N ASP A 53 -4.43 -13.53 -18.02
CA ASP A 53 -4.81 -13.29 -19.41
C ASP A 53 -3.81 -12.36 -20.12
N ALA A 54 -3.39 -11.28 -19.47
CA ALA A 54 -2.33 -10.42 -19.99
C ALA A 54 -1.02 -11.20 -20.21
N ALA A 55 -0.67 -12.12 -19.30
CA ALA A 55 0.48 -13.02 -19.48
C ALA A 55 0.31 -13.96 -20.69
N LYS A 56 -0.90 -14.48 -20.96
CA LYS A 56 -1.20 -15.26 -22.18
C LYS A 56 -1.02 -14.42 -23.44
N PHE A 57 -1.46 -13.16 -23.43
CA PHE A 57 -1.23 -12.26 -24.56
C PHE A 57 0.26 -12.06 -24.84
N VAL A 58 1.06 -11.77 -23.80
CA VAL A 58 2.51 -11.65 -23.93
C VAL A 58 3.14 -12.95 -24.44
N PHE A 59 2.72 -14.11 -23.92
CA PHE A 59 3.20 -15.42 -24.37
C PHE A 59 2.96 -15.65 -25.87
N ASN A 60 1.86 -15.13 -26.41
CA ASN A 60 1.53 -15.20 -27.84
C ASN A 60 2.16 -14.07 -28.68
N GLY A 61 3.10 -13.31 -28.13
CA GLY A 61 3.76 -12.19 -28.82
C GLY A 61 2.88 -10.94 -28.99
N GLN A 62 1.79 -10.83 -28.21
CA GLN A 62 0.84 -9.71 -28.25
C GLN A 62 1.06 -8.75 -27.07
N SER A 63 0.43 -7.58 -27.14
CA SER A 63 0.42 -6.61 -26.05
C SER A 63 -0.34 -7.15 -24.84
N PRO A 64 0.16 -7.01 -23.59
CA PRO A 64 -0.60 -7.37 -22.39
C PRO A 64 -1.90 -6.54 -22.27
N TYR A 65 -1.92 -5.36 -22.89
CA TYR A 65 -3.06 -4.44 -22.89
C TYR A 65 -4.18 -4.87 -23.86
N ALA A 66 -3.95 -5.89 -24.70
CA ALA A 66 -5.02 -6.57 -25.43
C ALA A 66 -6.03 -7.25 -24.48
N ARG A 67 -5.64 -7.48 -23.22
CA ARG A 67 -6.59 -7.77 -22.15
C ARG A 67 -7.22 -6.47 -21.66
N ASP A 68 -8.50 -6.31 -21.94
CA ASP A 68 -9.31 -5.23 -21.36
C ASP A 68 -9.07 -5.10 -19.86
N THR A 69 -9.06 -3.87 -19.35
CA THR A 69 -8.86 -3.57 -17.91
C THR A 69 -7.49 -3.94 -17.33
N TYR A 70 -6.53 -4.41 -18.13
CA TYR A 70 -5.14 -4.48 -17.68
C TYR A 70 -4.58 -3.06 -17.56
N ARG A 71 -4.32 -2.62 -16.32
CA ARG A 71 -3.85 -1.26 -15.98
C ARG A 71 -2.51 -1.27 -15.22
N TYR A 72 -1.69 -2.28 -15.49
CA TYR A 72 -0.41 -2.50 -14.81
C TYR A 72 0.74 -2.38 -15.82
N THR A 73 1.97 -2.26 -15.32
CA THR A 73 3.14 -2.29 -16.21
C THR A 73 3.34 -3.68 -16.80
N PRO A 74 3.88 -3.81 -18.04
CA PRO A 74 4.06 -5.11 -18.68
C PRO A 74 4.97 -6.06 -17.90
N LEU A 75 5.87 -5.52 -17.06
CA LEU A 75 6.72 -6.32 -16.17
C LEU A 75 5.93 -7.30 -15.28
N LEU A 76 4.70 -6.94 -14.87
CA LEU A 76 3.86 -7.86 -14.10
C LEU A 76 3.37 -9.02 -14.97
N ALA A 77 2.93 -8.76 -16.20
CA ALA A 77 2.54 -9.83 -17.13
C ALA A 77 3.74 -10.73 -17.46
N TRP A 78 4.93 -10.15 -17.64
CA TRP A 78 6.16 -10.88 -17.93
C TRP A 78 6.57 -11.79 -16.77
N LEU A 79 6.51 -11.28 -15.53
CA LEU A 79 6.75 -12.07 -14.31
C LEU A 79 5.82 -13.29 -14.23
N LEU A 80 4.62 -13.17 -14.79
CA LEU A 80 3.55 -14.16 -14.70
C LEU A 80 3.43 -15.05 -15.94
N LEU A 81 4.37 -15.00 -16.89
CA LEU A 81 4.36 -15.88 -18.07
C LEU A 81 4.12 -17.36 -17.74
N PRO A 82 4.68 -17.96 -16.68
CA PRO A 82 4.41 -19.36 -16.36
C PRO A 82 2.96 -19.67 -15.95
N THR A 83 2.14 -18.65 -15.64
CA THR A 83 0.70 -18.83 -15.38
C THR A 83 -0.07 -19.37 -16.58
N THR A 84 0.50 -19.25 -17.78
CA THR A 84 -0.05 -19.83 -19.03
C THR A 84 -0.11 -21.36 -19.00
N TYR A 85 0.77 -22.01 -18.23
CA TYR A 85 0.80 -23.47 -18.06
C TYR A 85 0.38 -23.91 -16.66
N TRP A 86 0.61 -23.07 -15.66
CA TRP A 86 0.29 -23.36 -14.26
C TRP A 86 -0.44 -22.18 -13.63
N PHE A 87 -1.78 -22.24 -13.63
CA PHE A 87 -2.63 -21.14 -13.18
C PHE A 87 -2.27 -20.61 -11.78
N GLU A 88 -1.84 -21.46 -10.85
CA GLU A 88 -1.50 -21.06 -9.47
C GLU A 88 -0.09 -20.44 -9.32
N TYR A 89 0.73 -20.43 -10.37
CA TYR A 89 2.12 -19.96 -10.31
C TYR A 89 2.25 -18.54 -9.74
N GLY A 90 1.41 -17.61 -10.20
CA GLY A 90 1.46 -16.22 -9.75
C GLY A 90 1.13 -16.06 -8.27
N LYS A 91 0.13 -16.78 -7.77
CA LYS A 91 -0.19 -16.83 -6.33
C LYS A 91 0.98 -17.35 -5.51
N VAL A 92 1.70 -18.37 -5.99
CA VAL A 92 2.93 -18.86 -5.35
C VAL A 92 4.01 -17.79 -5.33
N VAL A 93 4.23 -17.07 -6.45
CA VAL A 93 5.17 -15.94 -6.50
C VAL A 93 4.79 -14.87 -5.47
N PHE A 94 3.52 -14.48 -5.38
CA PHE A 94 3.07 -13.45 -4.43
C PHE A 94 3.20 -13.90 -2.96
N VAL A 95 2.93 -15.17 -2.67
CA VAL A 95 3.18 -15.80 -1.36
C VAL A 95 4.66 -15.75 -0.99
N LEU A 96 5.56 -16.06 -1.92
CA LEU A 96 7.00 -15.96 -1.70
C LEU A 96 7.41 -14.50 -1.47
N CYS A 97 6.85 -13.58 -2.22
CA CYS A 97 7.09 -12.14 -2.04
C CYS A 97 6.71 -11.67 -0.63
N ASP A 98 5.55 -12.09 -0.14
CA ASP A 98 5.08 -11.84 1.22
C ASP A 98 6.05 -12.33 2.30
N LEU A 99 6.57 -13.54 2.14
CA LEU A 99 7.53 -14.14 3.06
C LEU A 99 8.85 -13.36 3.05
N VAL A 100 9.34 -12.95 1.87
CA VAL A 100 10.53 -12.10 1.74
C VAL A 100 10.31 -10.75 2.43
N THR A 101 9.15 -10.12 2.25
CA THR A 101 8.78 -8.89 2.98
C THR A 101 8.84 -9.11 4.49
N GLY A 102 8.29 -10.22 4.99
CA GLY A 102 8.34 -10.58 6.40
C GLY A 102 9.77 -10.81 6.92
N TYR A 103 10.64 -11.44 6.12
CA TYR A 103 12.06 -11.60 6.46
C TYR A 103 12.80 -10.24 6.52
N LEU A 104 12.53 -9.33 5.57
CA LEU A 104 13.10 -7.98 5.60
C LEU A 104 12.65 -7.19 6.83
N ILE A 105 11.39 -7.34 7.24
CA ILE A 105 10.87 -6.77 8.48
C ILE A 105 11.63 -7.32 9.71
N ILE A 106 11.85 -8.65 9.78
CA ILE A 106 12.64 -9.26 10.86
C ILE A 106 14.05 -8.66 10.90
N LYS A 107 14.72 -8.56 9.75
CA LYS A 107 16.07 -7.98 9.64
C LYS A 107 16.12 -6.53 10.13
N LEU A 108 15.12 -5.72 9.78
CA LEU A 108 15.03 -4.33 10.22
C LEU A 108 14.75 -4.21 11.73
N LEU A 109 13.89 -5.06 12.29
CA LEU A 109 13.64 -5.13 13.73
C LEU A 109 14.90 -5.54 14.50
N ASP A 110 15.62 -6.58 14.03
CA ASP A 110 16.87 -7.03 14.64
C ASP A 110 17.94 -5.92 14.58
N LYS A 111 18.09 -5.24 13.43
CA LYS A 111 19.01 -4.09 13.28
C LYS A 111 18.64 -2.95 14.24
N ALA A 112 17.36 -2.69 14.44
CA ALA A 112 16.86 -1.71 15.40
C ALA A 112 16.92 -2.19 16.87
N LYS A 113 17.49 -3.37 17.14
CA LYS A 113 17.55 -4.03 18.46
C LYS A 113 16.17 -4.14 19.12
N LYS A 114 15.15 -4.44 18.33
CA LYS A 114 13.76 -4.64 18.77
C LYS A 114 13.40 -6.12 18.81
N ASN A 115 12.34 -6.47 19.53
CA ASN A 115 11.81 -7.83 19.52
C ASN A 115 11.28 -8.14 18.10
N LYS A 116 12.01 -8.96 17.34
CA LYS A 116 11.63 -9.35 15.97
C LYS A 116 10.27 -10.04 15.87
N SER A 117 9.75 -10.56 16.98
CA SER A 117 8.43 -11.20 17.03
C SER A 117 7.30 -10.23 16.70
N TRP A 118 7.54 -8.91 16.70
CA TRP A 118 6.60 -7.94 16.14
C TRP A 118 6.28 -8.18 14.65
N SER A 119 7.13 -8.92 13.92
CA SER A 119 6.88 -9.31 12.54
C SER A 119 5.63 -10.18 12.36
N ILE A 120 5.05 -10.75 13.43
CA ILE A 120 3.76 -11.47 13.35
C ILE A 120 2.63 -10.59 12.82
N LEU A 121 2.70 -9.26 13.00
CA LEU A 121 1.71 -8.31 12.47
C LEU A 121 1.69 -8.28 10.93
N TRP A 122 2.70 -8.87 10.29
CA TRP A 122 2.75 -9.15 8.85
C TRP A 122 2.67 -10.65 8.57
N LEU A 123 3.56 -11.45 9.18
CA LEU A 123 3.73 -12.87 8.87
C LEU A 123 2.52 -13.72 9.24
N TRP A 124 1.81 -13.39 10.32
CA TRP A 124 0.63 -14.11 10.82
C TRP A 124 -0.67 -13.31 10.61
N ASN A 125 -0.61 -12.25 9.81
CA ASN A 125 -1.78 -11.43 9.54
C ASN A 125 -2.66 -12.12 8.48
N PRO A 126 -3.90 -12.53 8.82
CA PRO A 126 -4.77 -13.24 7.89
C PRO A 126 -5.14 -12.39 6.67
N MET A 127 -5.21 -11.07 6.81
CA MET A 127 -5.46 -10.16 5.68
C MET A 127 -4.32 -10.20 4.67
N VAL A 128 -3.07 -10.14 5.14
CA VAL A 128 -1.87 -10.22 4.30
C VAL A 128 -1.80 -11.58 3.60
N ALA A 129 -1.98 -12.67 4.35
CA ALA A 129 -1.96 -14.02 3.81
C ALA A 129 -3.08 -14.26 2.78
N THR A 130 -4.29 -13.76 3.04
CA THR A 130 -5.42 -13.87 2.11
C THR A 130 -5.14 -13.09 0.83
N ILE A 131 -4.69 -11.83 0.92
CA ILE A 131 -4.49 -11.00 -0.28
C ILE A 131 -3.45 -11.61 -1.24
N SER A 132 -2.34 -12.14 -0.73
CA SER A 132 -1.34 -12.80 -1.58
C SER A 132 -1.83 -14.13 -2.16
N THR A 133 -2.46 -14.99 -1.35
CA THR A 133 -2.97 -16.30 -1.81
C THR A 133 -4.18 -16.19 -2.73
N ARG A 134 -4.97 -15.10 -2.64
CA ARG A 134 -6.04 -14.79 -3.62
C ARG A 134 -5.49 -14.38 -4.99
N GLY A 135 -4.21 -14.02 -5.10
CA GLY A 135 -3.57 -13.65 -6.37
C GLY A 135 -3.36 -12.15 -6.56
N SER A 136 -3.34 -11.35 -5.50
CA SER A 136 -3.01 -9.93 -5.63
C SER A 136 -1.50 -9.69 -5.71
N SER A 137 -1.08 -8.81 -6.62
CA SER A 137 0.34 -8.50 -6.86
C SER A 137 0.96 -7.52 -5.87
N GLU A 138 0.21 -7.03 -4.87
CA GLU A 138 0.71 -6.05 -3.89
C GLU A 138 1.97 -6.51 -3.16
N SER A 139 2.10 -7.81 -2.92
CA SER A 139 3.26 -8.42 -2.27
C SER A 139 4.57 -8.15 -3.01
N VAL A 140 4.55 -8.11 -4.34
CA VAL A 140 5.73 -7.77 -5.17
C VAL A 140 6.24 -6.39 -4.80
N LEU A 141 5.33 -5.41 -4.72
CA LEU A 141 5.68 -4.03 -4.41
C LEU A 141 6.16 -3.86 -2.98
N THR A 142 5.60 -4.61 -2.03
CA THR A 142 6.04 -4.53 -0.63
C THR A 142 7.50 -4.94 -0.44
N ILE A 143 8.03 -5.91 -1.22
CA ILE A 143 9.47 -6.22 -1.19
C ILE A 143 10.26 -5.00 -1.60
N VAL A 144 9.92 -4.39 -2.74
CA VAL A 144 10.64 -3.24 -3.30
C VAL A 144 10.65 -2.09 -2.29
N VAL A 145 9.50 -1.81 -1.65
CA VAL A 145 9.37 -0.79 -0.61
C VAL A 145 10.20 -1.10 0.63
N MET A 146 10.24 -2.36 1.09
CA MET A 146 11.09 -2.75 2.21
C MET A 146 12.58 -2.72 1.86
N LEU A 147 12.96 -2.97 0.60
CA LEU A 147 14.32 -2.81 0.10
C LEU A 147 14.73 -1.33 0.05
N ILE A 148 13.87 -0.44 -0.45
CA ILE A 148 14.09 1.03 -0.38
C ILE A 148 14.36 1.45 1.05
N THR A 149 13.53 0.98 1.98
CA THR A 149 13.66 1.26 3.42
C THR A 149 14.99 0.77 3.95
N ASN A 150 15.35 -0.49 3.68
CA ASN A 150 16.62 -1.07 4.11
C ASN A 150 17.82 -0.32 3.54
N PHE A 151 17.85 -0.03 2.24
CA PHE A 151 18.98 0.68 1.61
C PHE A 151 19.12 2.11 2.12
N THR A 152 18.01 2.82 2.31
CA THR A 152 18.02 4.18 2.88
C THR A 152 18.60 4.18 4.29
N LEU A 153 18.16 3.26 5.15
CA LEU A 153 18.67 3.13 6.53
C LEU A 153 20.11 2.60 6.61
N ASN A 154 20.68 2.13 5.50
CA ASN A 154 22.09 1.71 5.39
C ASN A 154 22.94 2.75 4.64
N ASN A 155 22.39 3.94 4.34
CA ASN A 155 23.05 4.99 3.55
C ASN A 155 23.49 4.53 2.14
N GLN A 156 22.85 3.48 1.59
CA GLN A 156 23.12 2.96 0.25
C GLN A 156 22.22 3.69 -0.77
N TYR A 157 22.44 5.00 -0.91
CA TYR A 157 21.51 5.89 -1.61
C TYR A 157 21.34 5.58 -3.11
N ALA A 158 22.37 5.04 -3.76
CA ALA A 158 22.27 4.61 -5.15
C ALA A 158 21.29 3.43 -5.33
N LEU A 159 21.36 2.43 -4.45
CA LEU A 159 20.44 1.29 -4.46
C LEU A 159 19.04 1.73 -4.01
N ALA A 160 18.95 2.57 -2.97
CA ALA A 160 17.67 3.13 -2.53
C ALA A 160 16.97 3.90 -3.67
N GLY A 161 17.72 4.69 -4.44
CA GLY A 161 17.21 5.41 -5.59
C GLY A 161 16.78 4.48 -6.72
N LEU A 162 17.64 3.55 -7.15
CA LEU A 162 17.31 2.58 -8.20
C LEU A 162 16.02 1.81 -7.90
N PHE A 163 15.87 1.31 -6.66
CA PHE A 163 14.66 0.59 -6.24
C PHE A 163 13.44 1.52 -6.08
N THR A 164 13.64 2.80 -5.76
CA THR A 164 12.56 3.80 -5.79
C THR A 164 12.06 4.02 -7.20
N GLY A 165 12.96 4.13 -8.18
CA GLY A 165 12.61 4.18 -9.61
C GLY A 165 11.83 2.96 -10.07
N LEU A 166 12.29 1.75 -9.68
CA LEU A 166 11.57 0.49 -9.94
C LEU A 166 10.18 0.48 -9.29
N ALA A 167 10.06 0.90 -8.02
CA ALA A 167 8.79 0.92 -7.31
C ALA A 167 7.78 1.84 -8.00
N VAL A 168 8.20 3.06 -8.35
CA VAL A 168 7.38 4.06 -9.07
C VAL A 168 7.00 3.56 -10.45
N HIS A 169 7.89 2.84 -11.13
CA HIS A 169 7.58 2.21 -12.41
C HIS A 169 6.43 1.20 -12.24
N LEU A 170 6.55 0.26 -11.29
CA LEU A 170 5.55 -0.78 -11.04
C LEU A 170 4.18 -0.22 -10.59
N LYS A 171 4.18 0.80 -9.72
CA LYS A 171 2.99 1.57 -9.32
C LYS A 171 3.39 2.98 -8.95
N ILE A 172 2.53 3.97 -9.19
CA ILE A 172 2.88 5.38 -8.99
C ILE A 172 3.03 5.78 -7.51
N TYR A 173 2.27 5.19 -6.58
CA TYR A 173 2.18 5.69 -5.20
C TYR A 173 3.50 5.74 -4.39
N PRO A 174 4.51 4.86 -4.57
CA PRO A 174 5.78 4.93 -3.84
C PRO A 174 6.54 6.25 -4.06
N LEU A 175 6.14 7.06 -5.05
CA LEU A 175 6.61 8.42 -5.26
C LEU A 175 6.44 9.27 -3.99
N ILE A 176 5.45 8.98 -3.14
CA ILE A 176 5.28 9.69 -1.88
C ILE A 176 6.52 9.59 -0.98
N TYR A 177 7.27 8.49 -1.01
CA TYR A 177 8.41 8.30 -0.10
C TYR A 177 9.62 9.20 -0.40
N ILE A 178 9.72 9.74 -1.63
CA ILE A 178 10.87 10.53 -2.09
C ILE A 178 11.15 11.74 -1.17
N PRO A 179 10.18 12.64 -0.89
CA PRO A 179 10.38 13.74 0.06
C PRO A 179 10.92 13.32 1.42
N ALA A 180 10.36 12.25 2.01
CA ALA A 180 10.78 11.78 3.33
C ALA A 180 12.22 11.25 3.29
N ILE A 181 12.60 10.49 2.25
CA ILE A 181 13.98 10.02 2.06
C ILE A 181 14.92 11.21 1.94
N LEU A 182 14.64 12.17 1.03
CA LEU A 182 15.49 13.33 0.80
C LEU A 182 15.71 14.18 2.06
N LEU A 183 14.66 14.36 2.87
CA LEU A 183 14.74 15.09 4.14
C LEU A 183 15.59 14.38 5.19
N THR A 184 15.71 13.05 5.12
CA THR A 184 16.57 12.26 6.02
C THR A 184 18.03 12.17 5.55
N ILE A 185 18.29 12.27 4.25
CA ILE A 185 19.65 12.33 3.71
C ILE A 185 20.27 13.68 4.09
N ASP A 186 21.46 13.64 4.70
CA ASP A 186 22.20 14.82 5.15
C ASP A 186 21.31 15.80 5.95
N ASN A 187 20.53 15.27 6.90
CA ASN A 187 19.50 16.02 7.64
C ASN A 187 20.00 17.18 8.51
N LEU A 188 21.32 17.33 8.68
CA LEU A 188 21.95 18.47 9.35
C LEU A 188 22.20 19.65 8.39
N GLN A 189 22.08 19.44 7.08
CA GLN A 189 22.29 20.51 6.09
C GLN A 189 21.18 21.56 6.20
N PRO A 190 21.52 22.87 6.16
CA PRO A 190 20.53 23.93 6.14
C PRO A 190 19.58 23.81 4.95
N TRP A 191 18.32 24.23 5.13
CA TRP A 191 17.29 24.13 4.09
C TRP A 191 17.64 24.90 2.80
N TYR A 192 18.46 25.95 2.89
CA TYR A 192 18.93 26.75 1.75
C TYR A 192 20.09 26.09 0.98
N GLN A 193 20.63 24.97 1.47
CA GLN A 193 21.59 24.11 0.76
C GLN A 193 20.98 22.72 0.50
N PRO A 194 19.92 22.64 -0.33
CA PRO A 194 19.19 21.41 -0.53
C PRO A 194 19.97 20.37 -1.35
N VAL A 195 20.99 20.79 -2.11
CA VAL A 195 21.75 19.92 -3.02
C VAL A 195 22.98 19.37 -2.33
N THR A 196 23.01 18.04 -2.15
CA THR A 196 24.18 17.31 -1.67
C THR A 196 24.51 16.18 -2.62
N ARG A 197 25.75 15.67 -2.60
CA ARG A 197 26.15 14.52 -3.41
C ARG A 197 25.25 13.31 -3.15
N ALA A 198 24.91 13.03 -1.90
CA ALA A 198 24.06 11.89 -1.53
C ALA A 198 22.64 12.04 -2.06
N ARG A 199 22.04 13.24 -1.94
CA ARG A 199 20.71 13.54 -2.52
C ARG A 199 20.72 13.44 -4.03
N LEU A 200 21.76 13.97 -4.70
CA LEU A 200 21.92 13.84 -6.16
C LEU A 200 22.04 12.39 -6.59
N VAL A 201 22.86 11.57 -5.91
CA VAL A 201 22.99 10.14 -6.21
C VAL A 201 21.63 9.44 -6.10
N PHE A 202 20.87 9.69 -5.03
CA PHE A 202 19.53 9.13 -4.87
C PHE A 202 18.58 9.55 -6.00
N VAL A 203 18.52 10.84 -6.33
CA VAL A 203 17.62 11.36 -7.37
C VAL A 203 17.99 10.82 -8.76
N LEU A 204 19.27 10.85 -9.13
CA LEU A 204 19.75 10.40 -10.43
C LEU A 204 19.53 8.89 -10.62
N THR A 205 19.80 8.08 -9.59
CA THR A 205 19.54 6.63 -9.65
C THR A 205 18.05 6.29 -9.63
N SER A 206 17.22 7.10 -8.97
CA SER A 206 15.75 6.98 -9.07
C SER A 206 15.25 7.28 -10.48
N ALA A 207 15.74 8.37 -11.08
CA ALA A 207 15.42 8.74 -12.45
C ALA A 207 15.89 7.68 -13.45
N LEU A 208 17.08 7.10 -13.23
CA LEU A 208 17.61 6.00 -14.05
C LEU A 208 16.73 4.75 -13.94
N GLY A 209 16.41 4.32 -12.71
CA GLY A 209 15.59 3.12 -12.48
C GLY A 209 14.20 3.22 -13.10
N PHE A 210 13.55 4.38 -12.96
CA PHE A 210 12.26 4.63 -13.61
C PHE A 210 12.41 4.78 -15.13
N GLY A 211 13.33 5.64 -15.57
CA GLY A 211 13.48 6.04 -16.96
C GLY A 211 13.87 4.90 -17.89
N VAL A 212 14.79 4.03 -17.47
CA VAL A 212 15.22 2.87 -18.29
C VAL A 212 14.07 1.88 -18.48
N LEU A 213 13.35 1.55 -17.41
CA LEU A 213 12.22 0.61 -17.49
C LEU A 213 11.08 1.21 -18.30
N THR A 214 10.74 2.48 -18.08
CA THR A 214 9.70 3.18 -18.82
C THR A 214 10.07 3.30 -20.31
N ALA A 215 11.32 3.63 -20.65
CA ALA A 215 11.79 3.68 -22.03
C ALA A 215 11.76 2.30 -22.70
N LEU A 216 12.15 1.24 -21.97
CA LEU A 216 12.09 -0.13 -22.47
C LEU A 216 10.65 -0.58 -22.75
N MET A 217 9.74 -0.36 -21.80
CA MET A 217 8.32 -0.73 -21.98
C MET A 217 7.65 0.11 -23.07
N TYR A 218 7.98 1.39 -23.18
CA TYR A 218 7.50 2.26 -24.26
C TYR A 218 8.03 1.82 -25.63
N HIS A 219 9.31 1.41 -25.72
CA HIS A 219 9.86 0.90 -26.96
C HIS A 219 9.13 -0.36 -27.47
N ILE A 220 8.63 -1.20 -26.55
CA ILE A 220 7.95 -2.45 -26.90
C ILE A 220 6.45 -2.23 -27.18
N TYR A 221 5.76 -1.42 -26.37
CA TYR A 221 4.30 -1.31 -26.38
C TYR A 221 3.76 0.07 -26.78
N GLY A 222 4.63 1.06 -27.01
CA GLY A 222 4.25 2.39 -27.46
C GLY A 222 3.32 3.14 -26.50
N ASP A 223 2.43 3.95 -27.08
CA ASP A 223 1.53 4.83 -26.34
C ASP A 223 0.50 4.08 -25.48
N GLU A 224 0.16 2.84 -25.88
CA GLU A 224 -0.74 1.97 -25.13
C GLU A 224 -0.24 1.73 -23.69
N PHE A 225 1.07 1.52 -23.53
CA PHE A 225 1.70 1.40 -22.22
C PHE A 225 1.52 2.66 -21.37
N LEU A 226 1.83 3.84 -21.92
CA LEU A 226 1.72 5.09 -21.15
C LEU A 226 0.27 5.38 -20.76
N GLN A 227 -0.65 5.11 -21.69
CA GLN A 227 -2.07 5.33 -21.46
C GLN A 227 -2.59 4.43 -20.34
N GLU A 228 -2.31 3.13 -20.42
CA GLU A 228 -2.95 2.15 -19.53
C GLU A 228 -2.23 1.99 -18.19
N ALA A 229 -0.90 2.11 -18.13
CA ALA A 229 -0.15 1.98 -16.89
C ALA A 229 -0.07 3.29 -16.09
N TYR A 230 -0.12 4.47 -16.74
CA TYR A 230 0.09 5.75 -16.06
C TYR A 230 -1.07 6.73 -16.21
N LEU A 231 -1.41 7.15 -17.44
CA LEU A 231 -2.35 8.26 -17.67
C LEU A 231 -3.78 7.91 -17.22
N TYR A 232 -4.19 6.65 -17.35
CA TYR A 232 -5.49 6.15 -16.89
C TYR A 232 -5.75 6.46 -15.40
N HIS A 233 -4.72 6.45 -14.55
CA HIS A 233 -4.89 6.71 -13.12
C HIS A 233 -5.28 8.15 -12.78
N LEU A 234 -5.03 9.10 -13.68
CA LEU A 234 -5.43 10.50 -13.51
C LEU A 234 -6.95 10.66 -13.71
N SER A 235 -7.51 9.95 -14.70
CA SER A 235 -8.93 10.02 -15.06
C SER A 235 -9.80 8.92 -14.42
N ARG A 236 -9.22 7.88 -13.82
CA ARG A 236 -9.97 6.76 -13.21
C ARG A 236 -11.06 7.22 -12.24
N LEU A 237 -12.28 6.75 -12.47
CA LEU A 237 -13.47 6.91 -11.64
C LEU A 237 -13.96 5.53 -11.18
N ASP A 238 -13.28 4.96 -10.18
CA ASP A 238 -13.72 3.68 -9.62
C ASP A 238 -14.80 3.92 -8.57
N HIS A 239 -16.04 3.58 -8.93
CA HIS A 239 -17.24 3.89 -8.15
C HIS A 239 -17.81 2.67 -7.41
N ARG A 240 -17.44 1.45 -7.81
CA ARG A 240 -17.85 0.21 -7.13
C ARG A 240 -16.80 -0.16 -6.09
N HIS A 241 -17.19 -0.88 -5.03
CA HIS A 241 -16.22 -1.45 -4.09
C HIS A 241 -15.20 -0.43 -3.50
N ASN A 242 -15.61 0.84 -3.36
CA ASN A 242 -14.72 1.93 -3.02
C ASN A 242 -15.11 2.52 -1.64
N PHE A 243 -14.25 2.33 -0.64
CA PHE A 243 -14.45 2.84 0.73
C PHE A 243 -14.34 4.36 0.86
N SER A 244 -13.88 5.05 -0.19
CA SER A 244 -13.63 6.48 -0.16
C SER A 244 -14.89 7.28 0.07
N VAL A 245 -14.77 8.39 0.81
CA VAL A 245 -15.86 9.37 0.97
C VAL A 245 -16.30 9.97 -0.38
N TYR A 246 -15.45 9.88 -1.41
CA TYR A 246 -15.75 10.30 -2.78
C TYR A 246 -16.60 9.28 -3.56
N ASN A 247 -16.86 8.08 -3.03
CA ASN A 247 -17.56 6.98 -3.73
C ASN A 247 -18.86 7.45 -4.41
N LEU A 248 -19.77 8.07 -3.66
CA LEU A 248 -21.08 8.49 -4.17
C LEU A 248 -20.94 9.55 -5.27
N THR A 249 -20.02 10.51 -5.10
CA THR A 249 -19.76 11.53 -6.12
C THR A 249 -19.23 10.90 -7.40
N LEU A 250 -18.26 10.00 -7.30
CA LEU A 250 -17.70 9.29 -8.46
C LEU A 250 -18.76 8.43 -9.16
N TYR A 251 -19.64 7.78 -8.40
CA TYR A 251 -20.75 7.01 -8.94
C TYR A 251 -21.70 7.90 -9.75
N LEU A 252 -22.16 9.01 -9.16
CA LEU A 252 -23.08 9.92 -9.83
C LEU A 252 -22.45 10.56 -11.07
N SER A 253 -21.18 10.95 -11.00
CA SER A 253 -20.44 11.47 -12.15
C SER A 253 -20.27 10.44 -13.27
N SER A 254 -20.09 9.15 -12.93
CA SER A 254 -20.02 8.08 -13.94
C SER A 254 -21.35 7.88 -14.68
N TYR A 255 -22.49 8.16 -14.02
CA TYR A 255 -23.81 8.02 -14.62
C TYR A 255 -24.23 9.25 -15.42
N GLN A 256 -24.02 10.45 -14.88
CA GLN A 256 -24.53 11.69 -15.48
C GLN A 256 -23.62 12.25 -16.58
N GLY A 257 -22.38 11.77 -16.69
CA GLY A 257 -21.37 12.40 -17.57
C GLY A 257 -21.01 13.83 -17.15
N VAL A 258 -21.54 14.32 -16.02
CA VAL A 258 -21.27 15.64 -15.45
C VAL A 258 -20.24 15.47 -14.33
N SER A 259 -19.03 15.97 -14.57
CA SER A 259 -17.87 15.81 -13.68
C SER A 259 -17.83 16.79 -12.50
N SER A 260 -18.96 17.39 -12.13
CA SER A 260 -19.01 18.43 -11.10
C SER A 260 -20.41 18.57 -10.48
N LEU A 261 -20.48 18.80 -9.17
CA LEU A 261 -21.71 19.30 -8.54
C LEU A 261 -22.14 20.61 -9.23
N PRO A 262 -23.45 20.93 -9.33
CA PRO A 262 -23.96 22.12 -10.02
C PRO A 262 -23.28 23.44 -9.56
N LEU A 263 -22.88 23.51 -8.29
CA LEU A 263 -22.17 24.65 -7.71
C LEU A 263 -20.77 24.88 -8.32
N PHE A 264 -20.07 23.82 -8.72
CA PHE A 264 -18.70 23.85 -9.24
C PHE A 264 -18.63 23.76 -10.78
N GLN A 265 -19.76 23.43 -11.42
CA GLN A 265 -19.84 23.28 -12.87
C GLN A 265 -19.47 24.57 -13.61
N ASN A 266 -19.89 25.73 -13.09
CA ASN A 266 -19.58 27.04 -13.67
C ASN A 266 -18.09 27.43 -13.58
N TYR A 267 -17.30 26.72 -12.77
CA TYR A 267 -15.87 26.99 -12.56
C TYR A 267 -14.96 25.96 -13.23
N GLY A 268 -15.51 24.96 -13.93
CA GLY A 268 -14.72 23.87 -14.53
C GLY A 268 -13.96 23.03 -13.51
N ILE A 269 -14.39 23.01 -12.24
CA ILE A 269 -13.70 22.30 -11.16
C ILE A 269 -14.21 20.87 -11.08
N HIS A 270 -13.34 19.94 -11.45
CA HIS A 270 -13.51 18.50 -11.31
C HIS A 270 -13.28 18.05 -9.87
N VAL A 271 -14.33 17.64 -9.16
CA VAL A 271 -14.27 17.29 -7.72
C VAL A 271 -13.31 16.13 -7.47
N GLU A 272 -13.22 15.19 -8.41
CA GLU A 272 -12.29 14.06 -8.38
C GLU A 272 -10.82 14.48 -8.39
N LYS A 273 -10.49 15.64 -8.99
CA LYS A 273 -9.11 16.17 -9.00
C LYS A 273 -8.79 16.91 -7.71
N LEU A 274 -9.78 17.50 -7.04
CA LEU A 274 -9.58 18.15 -5.74
C LEU A 274 -9.11 17.16 -4.66
N ALA A 275 -9.48 15.88 -4.77
CA ALA A 275 -9.02 14.84 -3.84
C ALA A 275 -7.49 14.71 -3.78
N PHE A 276 -6.77 15.03 -4.87
CA PHE A 276 -5.30 15.02 -4.89
C PHE A 276 -4.68 16.07 -3.98
N VAL A 277 -5.35 17.18 -3.71
CA VAL A 277 -4.80 18.28 -2.90
C VAL A 277 -4.55 17.86 -1.45
N PRO A 278 -5.55 17.42 -0.66
CA PRO A 278 -5.29 16.95 0.69
C PRO A 278 -4.45 15.67 0.68
N GLN A 279 -4.63 14.79 -0.31
CA GLN A 279 -3.88 13.53 -0.41
C GLN A 279 -2.37 13.76 -0.57
N LEU A 280 -1.95 14.49 -1.60
CA LEU A 280 -0.53 14.75 -1.88
C LEU A 280 0.02 15.81 -0.92
N GLY A 281 -0.77 16.82 -0.53
CA GLY A 281 -0.35 17.82 0.46
C GLY A 281 0.00 17.19 1.81
N LEU A 282 -0.84 16.29 2.32
CA LEU A 282 -0.54 15.60 3.57
C LEU A 282 0.59 14.57 3.40
N SER A 283 0.49 13.69 2.41
CA SER A 283 1.42 12.58 2.27
C SER A 283 2.80 13.03 1.77
N MET A 284 2.92 13.93 0.81
CA MET A 284 4.23 14.30 0.23
C MET A 284 4.89 15.51 0.91
N VAL A 285 4.11 16.37 1.58
CA VAL A 285 4.62 17.64 2.12
C VAL A 285 4.56 17.67 3.64
N LEU A 286 3.36 17.72 4.22
CA LEU A 286 3.19 18.03 5.65
C LEU A 286 3.73 16.91 6.57
N ILE A 287 3.44 15.65 6.26
CA ILE A 287 3.91 14.51 7.05
C ILE A 287 5.43 14.35 6.97
N PRO A 288 6.07 14.32 5.78
CA PRO A 288 7.52 14.26 5.66
C PRO A 288 8.25 15.39 6.40
N LEU A 289 7.82 16.64 6.21
CA LEU A 289 8.43 17.80 6.87
C LEU A 289 8.40 17.69 8.40
N LYS A 290 7.29 17.19 8.95
CA LYS A 290 7.11 17.08 10.41
C LYS A 290 7.77 15.84 11.00
N LEU A 291 7.74 14.70 10.30
CA LEU A 291 7.97 13.38 10.90
C LEU A 291 9.17 12.61 10.33
N ALA A 292 9.67 12.91 9.12
CA ALA A 292 10.71 12.10 8.47
C ALA A 292 12.01 12.01 9.29
N ASN A 293 12.42 13.13 9.89
CA ASN A 293 13.62 13.23 10.72
C ASN A 293 13.46 12.69 12.15
N ILE A 294 12.31 12.12 12.50
CA ILE A 294 12.09 11.46 13.79
C ILE A 294 12.39 9.97 13.66
N ASP A 295 11.65 9.28 12.79
CA ASP A 295 11.83 7.88 12.45
C ASP A 295 11.27 7.65 11.04
N LEU A 296 12.15 7.32 10.10
CA LEU A 296 11.79 7.24 8.68
C LEU A 296 10.72 6.17 8.41
N VAL A 297 10.83 5.00 9.05
CA VAL A 297 9.90 3.87 8.83
C VAL A 297 8.51 4.20 9.36
N SER A 298 8.44 4.79 10.55
CA SER A 298 7.18 5.26 11.13
C SER A 298 6.61 6.43 10.32
N CYS A 299 7.45 7.29 9.74
CA CYS A 299 7.01 8.30 8.78
C CYS A 299 6.38 7.66 7.55
N PHE A 300 7.01 6.65 6.93
CA PHE A 300 6.41 5.92 5.80
C PHE A 300 5.07 5.28 6.16
N PHE A 301 4.94 4.71 7.36
CA PHE A 301 3.65 4.18 7.84
C PHE A 301 2.55 5.25 7.86
N VAL A 302 2.78 6.36 8.57
CA VAL A 302 1.82 7.47 8.72
C VAL A 302 1.50 8.11 7.37
N GLN A 303 2.53 8.29 6.55
CA GLN A 303 2.45 8.84 5.21
C GLN A 303 1.61 7.99 4.27
N THR A 304 1.82 6.67 4.26
CA THR A 304 1.05 5.74 3.43
C THR A 304 -0.40 5.66 3.91
N PHE A 305 -0.61 5.63 5.23
CA PHE A 305 -1.95 5.64 5.80
C PHE A 305 -2.72 6.92 5.43
N ALA A 306 -2.08 8.09 5.45
CA ALA A 306 -2.66 9.35 4.97
C ALA A 306 -2.95 9.30 3.47
N PHE A 307 -2.01 8.80 2.66
CA PHE A 307 -2.20 8.65 1.22
C PHE A 307 -3.43 7.80 0.88
N ILE A 308 -3.65 6.70 1.61
CA ILE A 308 -4.84 5.85 1.46
C ILE A 308 -6.09 6.58 1.93
N THR A 309 -6.06 7.17 3.13
CA THR A 309 -7.23 7.82 3.76
C THR A 309 -7.86 8.90 2.88
N PHE A 310 -7.02 9.68 2.19
CA PHE A 310 -7.45 10.78 1.33
C PHE A 310 -7.52 10.41 -0.16
N ASN A 311 -7.36 9.13 -0.50
CA ASN A 311 -7.48 8.68 -1.90
C ASN A 311 -8.95 8.73 -2.35
N LYS A 312 -9.17 9.15 -3.60
CA LYS A 312 -10.48 9.08 -4.25
C LYS A 312 -10.98 7.65 -4.48
N VAL A 313 -10.06 6.68 -4.57
CA VAL A 313 -10.36 5.25 -4.67
C VAL A 313 -9.64 4.53 -3.56
N ILE A 314 -10.38 3.80 -2.73
CA ILE A 314 -9.84 2.97 -1.64
C ILE A 314 -10.42 1.57 -1.78
N THR A 315 -9.55 0.58 -1.94
CA THR A 315 -9.89 -0.84 -1.87
C THR A 315 -9.17 -1.50 -0.69
N SER A 316 -9.63 -2.67 -0.26
CA SER A 316 -9.00 -3.39 0.86
C SER A 316 -7.53 -3.75 0.62
N GLN A 317 -7.12 -3.94 -0.64
CA GLN A 317 -5.75 -4.29 -1.01
C GLN A 317 -4.75 -3.17 -0.63
N TYR A 318 -5.19 -1.90 -0.63
CA TYR A 318 -4.30 -0.76 -0.37
C TYR A 318 -3.73 -0.77 1.05
N PHE A 319 -4.43 -1.36 2.02
CA PHE A 319 -3.93 -1.41 3.41
C PHE A 319 -2.65 -2.24 3.55
N ILE A 320 -2.36 -3.13 2.61
CA ILE A 320 -1.08 -3.86 2.55
C ILE A 320 0.11 -2.89 2.50
N TRP A 321 -0.05 -1.73 1.83
CA TRP A 321 1.01 -0.74 1.68
C TRP A 321 1.44 -0.12 3.01
N CYS A 322 0.51 0.10 3.94
CA CYS A 322 0.88 0.58 5.28
C CYS A 322 1.22 -0.57 6.24
N LEU A 323 0.60 -1.74 6.09
CA LEU A 323 0.80 -2.88 6.99
C LEU A 323 2.23 -3.42 6.96
N CYS A 324 2.98 -3.28 5.86
CA CYS A 324 4.38 -3.71 5.81
C CYS A 324 5.29 -2.93 6.80
N PHE A 325 4.92 -1.70 7.15
CA PHE A 325 5.65 -0.88 8.13
C PHE A 325 5.15 -1.05 9.57
N LEU A 326 3.94 -1.58 9.76
CA LEU A 326 3.26 -1.68 11.06
C LEU A 326 4.11 -2.40 12.14
N PRO A 327 4.82 -3.51 11.85
CA PRO A 327 5.68 -4.17 12.83
C PRO A 327 6.74 -3.25 13.44
N ILE A 328 7.41 -2.46 12.60
CA ILE A 328 8.51 -1.58 13.00
C ILE A 328 7.96 -0.37 13.74
N TYR A 329 6.87 0.23 13.24
CA TYR A 329 6.14 1.29 13.92
C TYR A 329 5.71 0.86 15.34
N THR A 330 5.10 -0.32 15.46
CA THR A 330 4.57 -0.83 16.73
C THR A 330 5.67 -1.12 17.73
N ALA A 331 6.83 -1.61 17.29
CA ALA A 331 8.00 -1.83 18.15
C ALA A 331 8.58 -0.54 18.78
N ASN A 332 8.19 0.63 18.25
CA ASN A 332 8.55 1.94 18.78
C ASN A 332 7.38 2.68 19.45
N SER A 333 6.14 2.20 19.28
CA SER A 333 4.93 2.89 19.70
C SER A 333 4.90 3.20 21.20
N THR A 334 4.37 4.37 21.54
CA THR A 334 4.09 4.78 22.92
C THR A 334 2.61 4.72 23.27
N ILE A 335 1.74 4.35 22.32
CA ILE A 335 0.30 4.22 22.51
C ILE A 335 0.02 3.13 23.54
N LYS A 336 -0.91 3.43 24.46
CA LYS A 336 -1.35 2.44 25.45
C LYS A 336 -2.02 1.24 24.76
N PRO A 337 -1.89 0.02 25.31
CA PRO A 337 -2.44 -1.19 24.69
C PRO A 337 -3.96 -1.12 24.53
N THR A 338 -4.66 -0.63 25.54
CA THR A 338 -6.12 -0.44 25.52
C THR A 338 -6.56 0.50 24.41
N LYS A 339 -5.85 1.62 24.23
CA LYS A 339 -6.09 2.56 23.13
C LYS A 339 -5.78 1.93 21.77
N THR A 340 -4.74 1.09 21.68
CA THR A 340 -4.40 0.37 20.44
C THR A 340 -5.51 -0.60 20.04
N VAL A 341 -6.02 -1.40 20.99
CA VAL A 341 -7.14 -2.32 20.76
C VAL A 341 -8.38 -1.54 20.34
N LEU A 342 -8.69 -0.42 21.00
CA LEU A 342 -9.83 0.43 20.62
C LEU A 342 -9.70 0.96 19.19
N LEU A 343 -8.54 1.53 18.82
CA LEU A 343 -8.29 2.05 17.47
C LEU A 343 -8.43 0.95 16.40
N LEU A 344 -7.88 -0.24 16.66
CA LEU A 344 -7.98 -1.38 15.75
C LEU A 344 -9.43 -1.86 15.63
N ALA A 345 -10.15 -2.00 16.75
CA ALA A 345 -11.54 -2.43 16.77
C ALA A 345 -12.43 -1.45 15.98
N THR A 346 -12.28 -0.14 16.19
CA THR A 346 -13.05 0.86 15.43
C THR A 346 -12.73 0.81 13.93
N TRP A 347 -11.46 0.61 13.57
CA TRP A 347 -11.05 0.48 12.17
C TRP A 347 -11.61 -0.78 11.48
N ILE A 348 -11.68 -1.92 12.20
CA ILE A 348 -12.30 -3.15 11.70
C ILE A 348 -13.81 -2.99 11.59
N VAL A 349 -14.48 -2.43 12.60
CA VAL A 349 -15.94 -2.26 12.63
C VAL A 349 -16.42 -1.36 11.50
N THR A 350 -15.71 -0.26 11.22
CA THR A 350 -16.10 0.65 10.13
C THR A 350 -15.94 0.01 8.75
N GLN A 351 -14.91 -0.81 8.53
CA GLN A 351 -14.79 -1.63 7.31
C GLN A 351 -15.89 -2.70 7.23
N GLY A 352 -16.16 -3.41 8.33
CA GLY A 352 -17.20 -4.43 8.39
C GLY A 352 -18.59 -3.86 8.11
N LEU A 353 -18.88 -2.66 8.63
CA LEU A 353 -20.12 -1.94 8.34
C LEU A 353 -20.25 -1.58 6.86
N TRP A 354 -19.16 -1.08 6.25
CA TRP A 354 -19.13 -0.79 4.82
C TRP A 354 -19.34 -2.05 3.98
N LEU A 355 -18.62 -3.13 4.28
CA LEU A 355 -18.73 -4.42 3.60
C LEU A 355 -20.10 -5.06 3.76
N TRP A 356 -20.74 -4.91 4.93
CA TRP A 356 -22.11 -5.36 5.15
C TRP A 356 -23.09 -4.64 4.23
N ASN A 357 -22.95 -3.31 4.08
CA ASN A 357 -23.79 -2.54 3.19
C ASN A 357 -23.52 -2.84 1.71
N ALA A 358 -22.26 -3.05 1.31
CA ALA A 358 -21.88 -3.49 -0.04
C ALA A 358 -22.47 -4.87 -0.35
N TYR A 359 -22.34 -5.78 0.62
CA TYR A 359 -23.20 -6.92 0.91
C TYR A 359 -24.59 -6.86 0.26
N GLN A 360 -25.42 -6.08 0.95
CA GLN A 360 -26.83 -5.94 0.66
C GLN A 360 -27.10 -5.28 -0.69
N LEU A 361 -26.26 -4.33 -1.09
CA LEU A 361 -26.39 -3.62 -2.36
C LEU A 361 -26.10 -4.55 -3.55
N GLU A 362 -24.93 -5.20 -3.56
CA GLU A 362 -24.39 -5.87 -4.74
C GLU A 362 -24.87 -7.31 -4.88
N PHE A 363 -25.06 -8.02 -3.76
CA PHE A 363 -25.49 -9.41 -3.79
C PHE A 363 -27.00 -9.58 -3.56
N LEU A 364 -27.62 -8.71 -2.76
CA LEU A 364 -29.06 -8.78 -2.47
C LEU A 364 -29.92 -7.77 -3.23
N GLY A 365 -29.30 -6.87 -4.01
CA GLY A 365 -30.01 -5.91 -4.87
C GLY A 365 -30.78 -4.82 -4.12
N LYS A 366 -30.46 -4.55 -2.85
CA LYS A 366 -31.15 -3.55 -2.02
C LYS A 366 -30.66 -2.13 -2.33
N ALA A 367 -31.29 -1.48 -3.30
CA ALA A 367 -30.86 -0.18 -3.82
C ALA A 367 -31.02 1.00 -2.82
N ASP A 368 -31.91 0.90 -1.85
CA ASP A 368 -32.15 1.90 -0.79
C ASP A 368 -30.94 2.12 0.13
N ILE A 369 -30.05 1.13 0.20
CA ILE A 369 -28.82 1.13 1.02
C ILE A 369 -27.71 1.97 0.35
N PHE A 370 -27.86 2.33 -0.93
CA PHE A 370 -26.84 3.06 -1.67
C PHE A 370 -26.49 4.41 -1.03
N THR A 371 -27.49 5.23 -0.69
CA THR A 371 -27.26 6.55 -0.09
C THR A 371 -27.17 6.50 1.44
N THR A 372 -28.06 5.76 2.11
CA THR A 372 -28.11 5.75 3.59
C THR A 372 -27.07 4.83 4.22
N GLY A 373 -26.71 3.73 3.55
CA GLY A 373 -25.76 2.74 4.05
C GLY A 373 -24.33 2.97 3.57
N ILE A 374 -24.07 2.88 2.27
CA ILE A 374 -22.71 2.95 1.70
C ILE A 374 -22.05 4.30 1.97
N TRP A 375 -22.74 5.40 1.67
CA TRP A 375 -22.17 6.73 1.85
C TRP A 375 -21.90 7.04 3.33
N LEU A 376 -22.86 6.76 4.22
CA LEU A 376 -22.66 6.94 5.66
C LEU A 376 -21.50 6.08 6.19
N SER A 377 -21.40 4.83 5.75
CA SER A 377 -20.29 3.94 6.10
C SER A 377 -18.94 4.50 5.62
N SER A 378 -18.91 5.09 4.42
CA SER A 378 -17.71 5.73 3.86
C SER A 378 -17.31 6.97 4.67
N CYS A 379 -18.28 7.78 5.10
CA CYS A 379 -18.04 8.92 6.00
C CYS A 379 -17.51 8.47 7.37
N LEU A 380 -18.13 7.46 7.99
CA LEU A 380 -17.69 6.90 9.28
C LEU A 380 -16.28 6.31 9.17
N PHE A 381 -16.00 5.59 8.08
CA PHE A 381 -14.68 5.04 7.79
C PHE A 381 -13.64 6.15 7.61
N PHE A 382 -13.96 7.22 6.89
CA PHE A 382 -13.08 8.37 6.71
C PHE A 382 -12.78 9.11 8.02
N VAL A 383 -13.80 9.37 8.84
CA VAL A 383 -13.61 9.99 10.17
C VAL A 383 -12.75 9.10 11.07
N CYS A 384 -13.02 7.79 11.08
CA CYS A 384 -12.22 6.82 11.80
C CYS A 384 -10.74 6.88 11.37
N ASN A 385 -10.46 6.84 10.07
CA ASN A 385 -9.10 6.96 9.56
C ASN A 385 -8.44 8.30 9.94
N CYS A 386 -9.16 9.42 9.92
CA CYS A 386 -8.62 10.69 10.40
C CYS A 386 -8.21 10.63 11.89
N VAL A 387 -9.03 9.99 12.74
CA VAL A 387 -8.71 9.77 14.17
C VAL A 387 -7.48 8.87 14.33
N LEU A 388 -7.39 7.78 13.57
CA LEU A 388 -6.21 6.90 13.56
C LEU A 388 -4.96 7.65 13.12
N LEU A 389 -5.04 8.41 12.03
CA LEU A 389 -3.93 9.19 11.49
C LEU A 389 -3.42 10.21 12.53
N MET A 390 -4.32 10.90 13.22
CA MET A 390 -3.98 11.82 14.30
C MET A 390 -3.31 11.08 15.47
N ALA A 391 -3.81 9.91 15.85
CA ALA A 391 -3.20 9.09 16.89
C ALA A 391 -1.78 8.66 16.52
N PHE A 392 -1.55 8.23 15.28
CA PHE A 392 -0.23 7.79 14.81
C PHE A 392 0.77 8.95 14.69
N ALA A 393 0.35 10.10 14.15
CA ALA A 393 1.21 11.28 14.06
C ALA A 393 1.62 11.84 15.43
N ASN A 394 0.68 11.83 16.39
CA ASN A 394 0.94 12.23 17.77
C ASN A 394 1.86 11.23 18.49
N ASP A 395 1.66 9.94 18.27
CA ASP A 395 2.53 8.90 18.82
C ASP A 395 3.97 9.06 18.34
N LEU A 396 4.18 9.21 17.03
CA LEU A 396 5.51 9.41 16.46
C LEU A 396 6.20 10.66 17.04
N SER A 397 5.45 11.74 17.25
CA SER A 397 5.96 12.93 17.94
C SER A 397 6.36 12.66 19.40
N ALA A 398 5.63 11.79 20.10
CA ALA A 398 5.93 11.37 21.47
C ALA A 398 7.13 10.39 21.56
N GLN A 399 7.34 9.56 20.53
CA GLN A 399 8.51 8.69 20.42
C GLN A 399 9.80 9.52 20.45
N LYS A 400 9.86 10.65 19.72
CA LYS A 400 11.00 11.60 19.73
C LYS A 400 11.36 12.05 21.14
N ARG A 401 10.36 12.45 21.93
CA ARG A 401 10.54 12.93 23.32
C ARG A 401 11.15 11.84 24.19
N THR A 402 10.65 10.61 24.04
CA THR A 402 11.13 9.45 24.80
C THR A 402 12.59 9.10 24.44
N GLN A 403 12.96 9.18 23.15
CA GLN A 403 14.33 8.94 22.69
C GLN A 403 15.31 9.99 23.24
N LEU A 404 14.92 11.27 23.27
CA LEU A 404 15.74 12.35 23.83
C LEU A 404 15.96 12.18 25.34
N HIS A 405 14.94 11.77 26.09
CA HIS A 405 15.08 11.49 27.53
C HIS A 405 16.03 10.31 27.81
N LYS A 406 16.02 9.27 26.96
CA LYS A 406 16.95 8.14 27.09
C LYS A 406 18.40 8.47 26.77
N LYS A 407 18.67 9.47 25.92
CA LYS A 407 20.05 9.93 25.63
C LYS A 407 20.65 10.82 26.71
N LYS A 408 19.82 11.39 27.59
CA LYS A 408 20.25 12.26 28.71
C LYS A 408 20.51 11.49 30.02
N ARG A 409 20.18 10.21 30.05
CA ARG A 409 20.51 9.26 31.13
C ARG A 409 21.57 8.32 30.60
#